data_AF-T0US24-F1
#
_entry.id   AF-T0US24-F1
#
_cell.length_a   1.000
_cell.length_b   1.000
_cell.length_c   1.000
_cell.angle_alpha   90.00
_cell.angle_beta   90.00
_cell.angle_gamma   90.00
#
_symmetry.space_group_name_H-M   'P 1'
#
loop_
_entity.id
_entity.type
_entity.pdbx_description
1 polymer ?
#
loop_
_entity_poly.entity_id
_entity_poly.type
_entity_poly.pdbx_seq_one_letter_code
_entity_poly.pdbx_strand_id
1 'polypeptide(L)'
;MTPEKVQNFLPENKVLAILFGTLIGFIFPSCECGIVPIITRFLEKKVPSYTAIPFMATAPIINPVVLFATYTAFGNSWYYVLLRFIGAFLVAMILGILLGFVVDDQILKDNRKVNHVHDYSGLSAGKKIFQALVHAVDEFFDTGRYLIFGSLVAASMQTYLPTRILTSIGHNSVTAILIMMLLAFILSLCSEADAFIGASLLSSFGVAPTVAFLIIGPMVDIKNLIMMKHQFKTRFVGLFVGTAGLVTVIYCLVLGVI
;
A
#
# COMPACT_ATOMS: atom_id res chain seq x y z
N MET A 1 -2.06 -18.07 13.02
CA MET A 1 -2.35 -17.05 14.06
C MET A 1 -3.85 -17.09 14.34
N THR A 2 -4.28 -17.51 15.53
CA THR A 2 -5.69 -17.48 15.94
C THR A 2 -6.15 -16.02 16.10
N PRO A 3 -7.39 -15.67 15.69
CA PRO A 3 -7.91 -14.30 15.76
C PRO A 3 -7.80 -13.70 17.17
N GLU A 4 -8.04 -14.50 18.20
CA GLU A 4 -8.01 -14.11 19.61
C GLU A 4 -6.62 -13.65 20.10
N LYS A 5 -5.53 -14.25 19.61
CA LYS A 5 -4.17 -13.82 19.99
C LYS A 5 -3.77 -12.51 19.34
N VAL A 6 -4.32 -12.21 18.15
CA VAL A 6 -4.11 -10.91 17.49
C VAL A 6 -4.94 -9.84 18.18
N GLN A 7 -6.17 -10.15 18.57
CA GLN A 7 -7.06 -9.23 19.28
C GLN A 7 -6.56 -8.88 20.69
N ASN A 8 -5.99 -9.84 21.43
CA ASN A 8 -5.39 -9.59 22.74
C ASN A 8 -4.08 -8.80 22.69
N PHE A 9 -3.44 -8.71 21.53
CA PHE A 9 -2.25 -7.88 21.34
C PHE A 9 -2.60 -6.46 20.82
N LEU A 10 -3.87 -6.21 20.48
CA LEU A 10 -4.32 -4.90 20.02
C LEU A 10 -4.65 -4.01 21.23
N PRO A 11 -4.07 -2.80 21.30
CA PRO A 11 -4.37 -1.86 22.37
C PRO A 11 -5.83 -1.37 22.28
N GLU A 12 -6.47 -1.18 23.43
CA GLU A 12 -7.87 -0.74 23.52
C GLU A 12 -8.11 0.68 22.98
N ASN A 13 -7.07 1.53 22.99
CA ASN A 13 -7.17 2.91 22.49
C ASN A 13 -6.99 2.96 20.97
N LYS A 14 -7.98 3.54 20.26
CA LYS A 14 -8.00 3.68 18.81
C LYS A 14 -6.71 4.27 18.23
N VAL A 15 -6.15 5.31 18.86
CA VAL A 15 -4.92 5.96 18.39
C VAL A 15 -3.70 5.05 18.51
N LEU A 16 -3.58 4.31 19.63
CA LEU A 16 -2.50 3.34 19.81
C LEU A 16 -2.64 2.17 18.83
N ALA A 17 -3.87 1.77 18.51
CA ALA A 17 -4.12 0.69 17.56
C ALA A 17 -3.82 1.10 16.10
N ILE A 18 -4.03 2.39 15.75
CA ILE A 18 -3.56 2.96 14.48
C ILE A 18 -2.03 2.94 14.43
N LEU A 19 -1.37 3.47 15.46
CA LEU A 19 0.08 3.52 15.55
C LEU A 19 0.70 2.12 15.45
N PHE A 20 0.09 1.16 16.13
CA PHE A 20 0.52 -0.24 16.09
C PHE A 20 0.41 -0.82 14.67
N GLY A 21 -0.70 -0.59 13.97
CA GLY A 21 -0.87 -1.01 12.58
C GLY A 21 0.18 -0.40 11.65
N THR A 22 0.44 0.90 11.81
CA THR A 22 1.47 1.62 11.04
C THR A 22 2.87 1.03 11.25
N LEU A 23 3.26 0.76 12.51
CA LEU A 23 4.59 0.24 12.86
C LEU A 23 4.78 -1.24 12.53
N ILE A 24 3.73 -2.06 12.60
CA ILE A 24 3.79 -3.46 12.15
C ILE A 24 4.23 -3.56 10.68
N GLY A 25 3.92 -2.56 9.85
CA GLY A 25 4.38 -2.46 8.46
C GLY A 25 5.90 -2.58 8.30
N PHE A 26 6.67 -2.17 9.31
CA PHE A 26 8.14 -2.30 9.29
C PHE A 26 8.61 -3.75 9.52
N ILE A 27 7.88 -4.52 10.33
CA ILE A 27 8.28 -5.88 10.73
C ILE A 27 7.83 -6.93 9.71
N PHE A 28 6.71 -6.67 9.03
CA PHE A 28 6.15 -7.59 8.04
C PHE A 28 6.54 -7.15 6.63
N PRO A 29 7.64 -7.70 6.06
CA PRO A 29 8.00 -7.43 4.68
C PRO A 29 6.95 -8.07 3.76
N SER A 30 6.00 -7.24 3.34
CA SER A 30 4.96 -7.62 2.38
C SER A 30 5.14 -6.81 1.12
N CYS A 31 4.98 -7.46 -0.02
CA CYS A 31 4.91 -6.78 -1.31
C CYS A 31 3.49 -6.20 -1.50
N GLU A 32 3.38 -5.01 -2.08
CA GLU A 32 2.10 -4.35 -2.40
C GLU A 32 1.15 -5.21 -3.26
N CYS A 33 1.67 -6.16 -4.06
CA CYS A 33 0.86 -7.10 -4.82
C CYS A 33 0.05 -8.06 -3.94
N GLY A 34 0.55 -8.40 -2.74
CA GLY A 34 -0.04 -9.37 -1.82
C GLY A 34 -0.77 -8.75 -0.64
N ILE A 35 -0.67 -7.43 -0.45
CA ILE A 35 -1.16 -6.80 0.78
C ILE A 35 -2.70 -6.79 0.85
N VAL A 36 -3.40 -6.56 -0.26
CA VAL A 36 -4.87 -6.48 -0.24
C VAL A 36 -5.55 -7.75 0.26
N PRO A 37 -5.24 -8.97 -0.25
CA PRO A 37 -5.77 -10.20 0.32
C PRO A 37 -5.44 -10.37 1.81
N ILE A 38 -4.21 -10.04 2.23
CA ILE A 38 -3.82 -10.17 3.64
C ILE A 38 -4.71 -9.29 4.52
N ILE A 39 -4.96 -8.06 4.11
CA ILE A 39 -5.79 -7.09 4.85
C ILE A 39 -7.24 -7.53 4.89
N THR A 40 -7.78 -8.07 3.80
CA THR A 40 -9.17 -8.53 3.79
C THR A 40 -9.35 -9.74 4.70
N ARG A 41 -8.37 -10.65 4.75
CA ARG A 41 -8.34 -11.72 5.76
C ARG A 41 -8.23 -11.20 7.19
N PHE A 42 -7.51 -10.11 7.43
CA PHE A 42 -7.44 -9.49 8.77
C PHE A 42 -8.79 -8.92 9.18
N LEU A 43 -9.46 -8.22 8.27
CA LEU A 43 -10.80 -7.67 8.51
C LEU A 43 -11.85 -8.77 8.71
N GLU A 44 -11.78 -9.89 7.96
CA GLU A 44 -12.62 -11.08 8.17
C GLU A 44 -12.44 -11.69 9.57
N LYS A 45 -11.22 -11.62 10.11
CA LYS A 45 -10.90 -12.06 11.48
C LYS A 45 -11.23 -11.02 12.55
N LYS A 46 -12.05 -10.01 12.23
CA LYS A 46 -12.50 -8.94 13.12
C LYS A 46 -11.37 -8.03 13.63
N VAL A 47 -10.24 -7.94 12.92
CA VAL A 47 -9.25 -6.88 13.18
C VAL A 47 -9.90 -5.54 12.80
N PRO A 48 -9.79 -4.49 13.65
CA PRO A 48 -10.40 -3.21 13.37
C PRO A 48 -9.87 -2.57 12.07
N SER A 49 -10.79 -1.92 11.34
CA SER A 49 -10.52 -1.25 10.07
C SER A 49 -9.42 -0.19 10.16
N TYR A 50 -9.48 0.62 11.21
CA TYR A 50 -8.52 1.67 11.53
C TYR A 50 -7.13 1.16 11.90
N THR A 51 -6.92 -0.15 12.09
CA THR A 51 -5.59 -0.75 12.26
C THR A 51 -5.11 -1.43 10.98
N ALA A 52 -6.01 -2.15 10.29
CA ALA A 52 -5.64 -2.92 9.11
C ALA A 52 -5.31 -2.01 7.91
N ILE A 53 -6.04 -0.91 7.70
CA ILE A 53 -5.79 -0.03 6.55
C ILE A 53 -4.49 0.79 6.69
N PRO A 54 -4.13 1.34 7.86
CA PRO A 54 -2.79 1.93 8.04
C PRO A 54 -1.67 0.94 7.78
N PHE A 55 -1.82 -0.31 8.21
CA PHE A 55 -0.87 -1.38 7.89
C PHE A 55 -0.79 -1.64 6.38
N MET A 56 -1.93 -1.65 5.68
CA MET A 56 -1.99 -1.78 4.22
C MET A 56 -1.16 -0.70 3.50
N ALA A 57 -1.26 0.53 4.01
CA ALA A 57 -0.59 1.69 3.44
C ALA A 57 0.92 1.70 3.73
N THR A 58 1.36 1.27 4.91
CA THR A 58 2.78 1.36 5.30
C THR A 58 3.61 0.16 4.92
N ALA A 59 3.05 -1.05 4.90
CA ALA A 59 3.80 -2.28 4.67
C ALA A 59 4.69 -2.24 3.42
N PRO A 60 4.26 -1.74 2.25
CA PRO A 60 5.12 -1.71 1.07
C PRO A 60 6.09 -0.52 1.03
N ILE A 61 5.91 0.51 1.87
CA ILE A 61 6.76 1.73 1.82
C ILE A 61 7.83 1.73 2.92
N ILE A 62 7.45 1.30 4.12
CA ILE A 62 8.29 1.32 5.32
C ILE A 62 9.08 0.00 5.47
N ASN A 63 8.92 -0.94 4.54
CA ASN A 63 9.68 -2.19 4.51
C ASN A 63 11.20 -1.93 4.54
N PRO A 64 11.97 -2.60 5.43
CA PRO A 64 13.42 -2.47 5.49
C PRO A 64 14.13 -2.65 4.13
N VAL A 65 13.65 -3.55 3.29
CA VAL A 65 14.20 -3.79 1.94
C VAL A 65 14.03 -2.55 1.05
N VAL A 66 12.85 -1.91 1.11
CA VAL A 66 12.49 -0.73 0.33
C VAL A 66 13.22 0.52 0.85
N LEU A 67 13.33 0.66 2.17
CA LEU A 67 14.10 1.74 2.78
C LEU A 67 15.59 1.62 2.43
N PHE A 68 16.14 0.40 2.43
CA PHE A 68 17.51 0.14 2.00
C PHE A 68 17.71 0.40 0.51
N ALA A 69 16.77 0.00 -0.35
CA ALA A 69 16.80 0.34 -1.78
C ALA A 69 16.75 1.86 -2.01
N THR A 70 15.95 2.58 -1.23
CA THR A 70 15.89 4.05 -1.27
C THR A 70 17.22 4.67 -0.84
N TYR A 71 17.83 4.14 0.21
CA TYR A 71 19.12 4.59 0.70
C TYR A 71 20.23 4.45 -0.36
N THR A 72 20.31 3.31 -1.03
CA THR A 72 21.32 3.05 -2.06
C THR A 72 21.05 3.83 -3.35
N ALA A 73 19.79 3.92 -3.79
CA ALA A 73 19.41 4.64 -5.00
C ALA A 73 19.70 6.14 -4.92
N PHE A 74 19.52 6.76 -3.76
CA PHE A 74 19.75 8.19 -3.54
C PHE A 74 21.17 8.51 -3.04
N GLY A 75 22.16 7.69 -3.39
CA GLY A 75 23.56 7.95 -3.11
C GLY A 75 23.92 7.92 -1.62
N ASN A 76 23.38 6.94 -0.88
CA ASN A 76 23.69 6.72 0.54
C ASN A 76 23.19 7.85 1.46
N SER A 77 22.10 8.52 1.07
CA SER A 77 21.50 9.64 1.79
C SER A 77 20.31 9.21 2.65
N TRP A 78 20.45 9.35 3.97
CA TRP A 78 19.35 9.13 4.92
C TRP A 78 18.21 10.13 4.76
N TYR A 79 18.45 11.28 4.13
CA TYR A 79 17.45 12.33 3.95
C TYR A 79 16.21 11.82 3.20
N TYR A 80 16.38 11.18 2.04
CA TYR A 80 15.26 10.67 1.24
C TYR A 80 14.55 9.48 1.90
N VAL A 81 15.29 8.65 2.62
CA VAL A 81 14.74 7.54 3.41
C VAL A 81 13.79 8.07 4.49
N LEU A 82 14.22 9.11 5.23
CA LEU A 82 13.41 9.74 6.26
C LEU A 82 12.19 10.45 5.66
N LEU A 83 12.34 11.15 4.54
CA LEU A 83 11.20 11.80 3.86
C LEU A 83 10.16 10.77 3.43
N ARG A 84 10.59 9.63 2.89
CA ARG A 84 9.70 8.52 2.50
C ARG A 84 9.01 7.90 3.70
N PHE A 85 9.76 7.64 4.78
CA PHE A 85 9.23 7.08 6.03
C PHE A 85 8.19 7.99 6.69
N ILE A 86 8.54 9.27 6.88
CA ILE A 86 7.67 10.27 7.53
C ILE A 86 6.41 10.48 6.67
N GLY A 87 6.56 10.62 5.36
CA GLY A 87 5.43 10.78 4.45
C GLY A 87 4.46 9.60 4.52
N ALA A 88 4.97 8.36 4.43
CA ALA A 88 4.14 7.16 4.54
C ALA A 88 3.46 7.04 5.92
N PHE A 89 4.19 7.36 6.99
CA PHE A 89 3.66 7.37 8.35
C PHE A 89 2.52 8.37 8.51
N LEU A 90 2.67 9.59 7.99
CA LEU A 90 1.63 10.63 8.03
C LEU A 90 0.38 10.21 7.26
N VAL A 91 0.54 9.67 6.04
CA VAL A 91 -0.59 9.15 5.25
C VAL A 91 -1.34 8.06 6.01
N ALA A 92 -0.61 7.11 6.60
CA ALA A 92 -1.22 6.01 7.35
C ALA A 92 -1.93 6.47 8.62
N MET A 93 -1.36 7.42 9.36
CA MET A 93 -2.00 8.01 10.55
C MET A 93 -3.30 8.72 10.19
N ILE A 94 -3.30 9.54 9.13
CA ILE A 94 -4.49 10.27 8.69
C ILE A 94 -5.57 9.29 8.19
N LEU A 95 -5.19 8.28 7.39
CA LEU A 95 -6.11 7.22 6.98
C LEU A 95 -6.70 6.48 8.18
N GLY A 96 -5.86 6.12 9.16
CA GLY A 96 -6.30 5.42 10.38
C GLY A 96 -7.27 6.24 11.21
N ILE A 97 -6.99 7.53 11.41
CA ILE A 97 -7.87 8.44 12.14
C ILE A 97 -9.19 8.63 11.38
N LEU A 98 -9.13 8.88 10.06
CA LEU A 98 -10.31 9.04 9.23
C LEU A 98 -11.22 7.81 9.32
N LEU A 99 -10.65 6.61 9.27
CA LEU A 99 -11.42 5.37 9.38
C LEU A 99 -11.89 5.08 10.81
N GLY A 100 -11.10 5.42 11.83
CA GLY A 100 -11.45 5.16 13.23
C GLY A 100 -12.55 6.06 13.79
N PHE A 101 -12.79 7.21 13.14
CA PHE A 101 -13.71 8.24 13.62
C PHE A 101 -14.78 8.68 12.62
N VAL A 102 -14.58 8.53 11.30
CA VAL A 102 -15.47 9.12 10.28
C VAL A 102 -16.16 8.08 9.39
N VAL A 103 -15.57 6.90 9.19
CA VAL A 103 -16.08 5.88 8.26
C VAL A 103 -16.53 4.63 9.04
N ASP A 104 -17.75 4.15 8.77
CA ASP A 104 -18.27 2.91 9.34
C ASP A 104 -17.41 1.68 9.02
N ASP A 105 -17.38 0.71 9.93
CA ASP A 105 -16.56 -0.50 9.87
C ASP A 105 -16.86 -1.43 8.67
N GLN A 106 -17.98 -1.25 7.97
CA GLN A 106 -18.36 -2.09 6.83
C GLN A 106 -17.72 -1.64 5.51
N ILE A 107 -16.40 -1.74 5.45
CA ILE A 107 -15.57 -1.38 4.28
C ILE A 107 -15.60 -2.48 3.20
N LEU A 108 -15.81 -3.70 3.67
CA LEU A 108 -15.86 -4.96 2.94
C LEU A 108 -17.15 -5.08 2.10
N LYS A 109 -17.07 -5.63 0.87
CA LYS A 109 -18.26 -6.01 0.07
C LYS A 109 -18.93 -7.28 0.62
N ASP A 110 -20.27 -7.30 0.64
CA ASP A 110 -21.09 -8.40 1.18
C ASP A 110 -21.14 -9.66 0.30
N ASN A 111 -21.06 -9.54 -1.03
CA ASN A 111 -21.21 -10.67 -1.97
C ASN A 111 -19.93 -11.49 -2.19
N ARG A 112 -19.07 -11.62 -1.17
CA ARG A 112 -17.85 -12.43 -1.29
C ARG A 112 -18.08 -13.84 -0.79
N LYS A 113 -17.44 -14.81 -1.45
CA LYS A 113 -17.41 -16.20 -0.97
C LYS A 113 -16.68 -16.20 0.37
N VAL A 114 -17.42 -16.12 1.46
CA VAL A 114 -16.89 -16.35 2.81
C VAL A 114 -16.46 -17.81 2.83
N ASN A 115 -15.16 -18.06 2.68
CA ASN A 115 -14.63 -19.40 2.84
C ASN A 115 -14.92 -19.84 4.27
N HIS A 116 -15.85 -20.80 4.42
CA HIS A 116 -16.25 -21.33 5.71
C HIS A 116 -15.02 -21.76 6.51
N VAL A 117 -14.93 -21.27 7.74
CA VAL A 117 -13.90 -21.73 8.69
C VAL A 117 -14.26 -23.14 9.08
N HIS A 118 -13.61 -24.13 8.45
CA HIS A 118 -13.73 -25.51 8.89
C HIS A 118 -13.00 -25.66 10.24
N ASP A 119 -13.68 -26.22 11.23
CA ASP A 119 -13.06 -26.57 12.51
C ASP A 119 -12.08 -27.73 12.30
N TYR A 120 -10.82 -27.49 12.62
CA TYR A 120 -9.71 -28.43 12.39
C TYR A 120 -9.16 -29.05 13.68
N SER A 121 -9.89 -28.92 14.79
CA SER A 121 -9.52 -29.39 16.11
C SER A 121 -9.17 -30.89 16.16
N GLY A 122 -9.69 -31.72 15.23
CA GLY A 122 -9.47 -33.18 15.19
C GLY A 122 -8.52 -33.76 14.13
N LEU A 123 -7.79 -32.95 13.35
CA LEU A 123 -6.99 -33.48 12.22
C LEU A 123 -5.50 -33.74 12.56
N SER A 124 -4.98 -34.85 12.03
CA SER A 124 -3.55 -35.20 12.01
C SER A 124 -2.70 -34.07 11.41
N ALA A 125 -1.48 -33.86 11.94
CA ALA A 125 -0.57 -32.79 11.53
C ALA A 125 -0.33 -32.75 10.00
N GLY A 126 -0.27 -33.91 9.34
CA GLY A 126 -0.13 -34.00 7.88
C GLY A 126 -1.36 -33.48 7.11
N LYS A 127 -2.57 -33.78 7.58
CA LYS A 127 -3.81 -33.26 6.98
C LYS A 127 -3.98 -31.75 7.20
N LYS A 128 -3.52 -31.23 8.36
CA LYS A 128 -3.50 -29.78 8.62
C LYS A 128 -2.59 -29.03 7.65
N ILE A 129 -1.39 -29.55 7.37
CA ILE A 129 -0.46 -28.96 6.40
C ILE A 129 -1.06 -29.03 4.98
N PHE A 130 -1.57 -30.19 4.58
CA PHE A 130 -2.18 -30.37 3.27
C PHE A 130 -3.35 -29.40 3.05
N GLN A 131 -4.22 -29.25 4.04
CA GLN A 131 -5.38 -28.38 3.94
C GLN A 131 -5.02 -26.88 4.00
N ALA A 132 -3.97 -26.50 4.75
CA ALA A 132 -3.40 -25.16 4.69
C ALA A 132 -2.83 -24.86 3.29
N LEU A 133 -2.20 -25.84 2.65
CA LEU A 133 -1.65 -25.71 1.31
C LEU A 133 -2.76 -25.58 0.25
N VAL A 134 -3.81 -26.39 0.33
CA VAL A 134 -5.00 -26.26 -0.55
C VAL A 134 -5.63 -24.88 -0.40
N HIS A 135 -5.81 -24.39 0.83
CA HIS A 135 -6.37 -23.06 1.07
C HIS A 135 -5.48 -21.95 0.50
N ALA A 136 -4.16 -22.07 0.65
CA ALA A 136 -3.21 -21.13 0.09
C ALA A 136 -3.23 -21.13 -1.45
N VAL A 137 -3.39 -22.29 -2.07
CA VAL A 137 -3.50 -22.44 -3.53
C VAL A 137 -4.79 -21.82 -4.06
N ASP A 138 -5.94 -22.08 -3.44
CA ASP A 138 -7.22 -21.48 -3.83
C ASP A 138 -7.16 -19.95 -3.73
N GLU A 139 -6.58 -19.43 -2.65
CA GLU A 139 -6.40 -17.98 -2.44
C GLU A 139 -5.41 -17.37 -3.44
N PHE A 140 -4.34 -18.10 -3.78
CA PHE A 140 -3.38 -17.71 -4.80
C PHE A 140 -4.03 -17.63 -6.18
N PHE A 141 -4.88 -18.58 -6.58
CA PHE A 141 -5.56 -18.53 -7.88
C PHE A 141 -6.64 -17.45 -7.95
N ASP A 142 -7.39 -17.24 -6.86
CA ASP A 142 -8.42 -16.19 -6.80
C ASP A 142 -7.81 -14.79 -6.90
N THR A 143 -6.68 -14.58 -6.22
CA THR A 143 -5.89 -13.34 -6.27
C THR A 143 -5.10 -13.23 -7.58
N GLY A 144 -4.55 -14.36 -8.04
CA GLY A 144 -3.60 -14.45 -9.14
C GLY A 144 -4.18 -13.96 -10.46
N ARG A 145 -5.45 -14.25 -10.76
CA ARG A 145 -6.12 -13.73 -11.97
C ARG A 145 -6.08 -12.20 -12.03
N TYR A 146 -6.35 -11.51 -10.93
CA TYR A 146 -6.35 -10.04 -10.89
C TYR A 146 -4.93 -9.48 -10.99
N LEU A 147 -3.96 -10.14 -10.34
CA LEU A 147 -2.56 -9.76 -10.44
C LEU A 147 -2.00 -9.97 -11.84
N ILE A 148 -2.35 -11.05 -12.54
CA ILE A 148 -1.94 -11.32 -13.93
C ILE A 148 -2.51 -10.25 -14.87
N PHE A 149 -3.81 -9.93 -14.76
CA PHE A 149 -4.39 -8.87 -15.57
C PHE A 149 -3.79 -7.49 -15.24
N GLY A 150 -3.60 -7.18 -13.96
CA GLY A 150 -3.00 -5.92 -13.52
C GLY A 150 -1.55 -5.76 -13.99
N SER A 151 -0.74 -6.81 -13.89
CA SER A 151 0.66 -6.80 -14.33
C SER A 151 0.79 -6.71 -15.85
N LEU A 152 -0.11 -7.36 -16.61
CA LEU A 152 -0.17 -7.24 -18.07
C LEU A 152 -0.45 -5.79 -18.51
N VAL A 153 -1.40 -5.13 -17.85
CA VAL A 153 -1.70 -3.71 -18.10
C VAL A 153 -0.52 -2.83 -17.73
N ALA A 154 0.08 -3.02 -16.56
CA ALA A 154 1.24 -2.25 -16.12
C ALA A 154 2.44 -2.41 -17.07
N ALA A 155 2.77 -3.64 -17.49
CA ALA A 155 3.86 -3.91 -18.43
C ALA A 155 3.62 -3.27 -19.81
N SER A 156 2.36 -3.28 -20.27
CA SER A 156 1.97 -2.59 -21.50
C SER A 156 2.17 -1.08 -21.37
N MET A 157 1.70 -0.47 -20.28
CA MET A 157 1.91 0.97 -20.03
C MET A 157 3.40 1.31 -19.99
N GLN A 158 4.23 0.52 -19.31
CA GLN A 158 5.68 0.75 -19.24
C GLN A 158 6.37 0.64 -20.60
N THR A 159 5.91 -0.25 -21.47
CA THR A 159 6.50 -0.46 -22.80
C THR A 159 6.13 0.66 -23.78
N TYR A 160 4.88 1.15 -23.71
CA TYR A 160 4.37 2.15 -24.67
C TYR A 160 4.50 3.59 -24.20
N LEU A 161 4.79 3.85 -22.93
CA LEU A 161 4.88 5.21 -22.40
C LEU A 161 6.34 5.70 -22.32
N PRO A 162 6.80 6.54 -23.28
CA PRO A 162 8.12 7.14 -23.16
C PRO A 162 8.10 8.21 -22.06
N THR A 163 8.98 8.06 -21.07
CA THR A 163 9.18 8.98 -19.92
C THR A 163 9.47 10.43 -20.34
N ARG A 164 9.82 10.65 -21.62
CA ARG A 164 10.11 11.95 -22.23
C ARG A 164 8.88 12.85 -22.40
N ILE A 165 7.65 12.30 -22.41
CA ILE A 165 6.42 13.11 -22.60
C ILE A 165 6.09 13.91 -21.32
N LEU A 166 6.51 13.46 -20.14
CA LEU A 166 6.17 14.10 -18.87
C LEU A 166 7.12 15.23 -18.47
N THR A 167 8.32 15.32 -19.04
CA THR A 167 9.34 16.31 -18.65
C THR A 167 9.12 17.70 -19.25
N SER A 168 8.19 17.89 -20.20
CA SER A 168 7.93 19.19 -20.84
C SER A 168 6.85 20.05 -20.18
N ILE A 169 6.15 19.54 -19.14
CA ILE A 169 4.91 20.14 -18.61
C ILE A 169 5.10 20.76 -17.19
N GLY A 170 6.27 20.59 -16.56
CA GLY A 170 6.52 20.95 -15.17
C GLY A 170 6.94 22.41 -14.92
N HIS A 171 6.11 23.41 -15.26
CA HIS A 171 6.43 24.81 -14.99
C HIS A 171 6.04 25.31 -13.57
N ASN A 172 5.07 24.67 -12.90
CA ASN A 172 4.68 24.99 -11.51
C ASN A 172 4.92 23.81 -10.54
N SER A 173 5.24 24.10 -9.27
CA SER A 173 5.56 23.08 -8.24
C SER A 173 4.44 22.08 -8.00
N VAL A 174 3.18 22.54 -7.95
CA VAL A 174 2.00 21.66 -7.77
C VAL A 174 1.83 20.72 -8.98
N THR A 175 1.95 21.25 -10.20
CA THR A 175 1.84 20.43 -11.41
C THR A 175 2.95 19.39 -11.49
N ALA A 176 4.17 19.71 -11.07
CA ALA A 176 5.26 18.73 -11.02
C ALA A 176 4.95 17.57 -10.07
N ILE A 177 4.41 17.87 -8.87
CA ILE A 177 3.95 16.85 -7.91
C ILE A 177 2.88 15.96 -8.54
N LEU A 178 1.84 16.54 -9.14
CA LEU A 178 0.74 15.78 -9.75
C LEU A 178 1.21 14.93 -10.93
N ILE A 179 2.11 15.45 -11.76
CA ILE A 179 2.72 14.71 -12.88
C ILE A 179 3.50 13.50 -12.36
N MET A 180 4.31 13.69 -11.31
CA MET A 180 5.09 12.60 -10.72
C MET A 180 4.19 11.56 -10.05
N MET A 181 3.11 11.97 -9.39
CA MET A 181 2.12 11.03 -8.86
C MET A 181 1.41 10.23 -9.96
N LEU A 182 1.05 10.89 -11.06
CA LEU A 182 0.47 10.24 -12.23
C LEU A 182 1.46 9.26 -12.88
N LEU A 183 2.74 9.65 -12.97
CA LEU A 183 3.79 8.77 -13.48
C LEU A 183 3.93 7.52 -12.61
N ALA A 184 3.95 7.67 -11.28
CA ALA A 184 4.00 6.54 -10.35
C ALA A 184 2.84 5.57 -10.59
N PHE A 185 1.62 6.11 -10.70
CA PHE A 185 0.42 5.32 -10.97
C PHE A 185 0.51 4.58 -12.30
N ILE A 186 0.92 5.25 -13.39
CA ILE A 186 0.98 4.63 -14.72
C ILE A 186 2.08 3.57 -14.79
N LEU A 187 3.25 3.85 -14.21
CA LEU A 187 4.35 2.89 -14.22
C LEU A 187 4.05 1.68 -13.33
N SER A 188 3.34 1.86 -12.21
CA SER A 188 2.90 0.76 -11.31
C SER A 188 4.01 -0.26 -11.02
N LEU A 189 5.25 0.24 -10.82
CA LEU A 189 6.42 -0.59 -10.56
C LEU A 189 6.34 -1.13 -9.13
N CYS A 190 7.30 -2.00 -8.77
CA CYS A 190 7.47 -2.43 -7.39
C CYS A 190 8.17 -1.33 -6.58
N SER A 191 7.80 -1.22 -5.30
CA SER A 191 8.32 -0.26 -4.33
C SER A 191 9.86 -0.09 -4.27
N GLU A 192 10.63 -1.13 -4.60
CA GLU A 192 12.10 -1.12 -4.69
C GLU A 192 12.59 -0.48 -6.00
N ALA A 193 11.95 -0.79 -7.13
CA ALA A 193 12.30 -0.23 -8.44
C ALA A 193 11.93 1.26 -8.52
N ASP A 194 10.86 1.67 -7.84
CA ASP A 194 10.46 3.07 -7.71
C ASP A 194 11.58 3.95 -7.14
N ALA A 195 12.38 3.44 -6.20
CA ALA A 195 13.49 4.18 -5.62
C ALA A 195 14.52 4.61 -6.68
N PHE A 196 14.87 3.70 -7.61
CA PHE A 196 15.84 3.96 -8.66
C PHE A 196 15.30 4.92 -9.72
N ILE A 197 14.03 4.76 -10.11
CA ILE A 197 13.39 5.68 -11.05
C ILE A 197 13.27 7.08 -10.43
N GLY A 198 12.81 7.18 -9.18
CA GLY A 198 12.71 8.44 -8.46
C GLY A 198 14.05 9.15 -8.34
N ALA A 199 15.13 8.42 -8.04
CA ALA A 199 16.48 8.98 -7.99
C ALA A 199 16.93 9.56 -9.33
N SER A 200 16.63 8.88 -10.45
CA SER A 200 16.97 9.39 -11.79
C SER A 200 16.23 10.68 -12.18
N LEU A 201 15.03 10.90 -11.62
CA LEU A 201 14.16 12.03 -11.93
C LEU A 201 14.34 13.21 -10.97
N LEU A 202 15.09 13.02 -9.89
CA LEU A 202 15.37 14.03 -8.87
C LEU A 202 16.00 15.30 -9.45
N SER A 203 16.94 15.17 -10.38
CA SER A 203 17.61 16.32 -11.00
C SER A 203 16.69 17.13 -11.92
N SER A 204 15.62 16.52 -12.43
CA SER A 204 14.68 17.16 -13.37
C SER A 204 13.47 17.78 -12.66
N PHE A 205 12.93 17.12 -11.62
CA PHE A 205 11.70 17.54 -10.95
C PHE A 205 11.92 18.07 -9.53
N GLY A 206 13.10 17.87 -8.94
CA GLY A 206 13.40 18.27 -7.56
C GLY A 206 12.86 17.30 -6.50
N VAL A 207 13.09 17.64 -5.23
CA VAL A 207 12.84 16.75 -4.09
C VAL A 207 11.36 16.46 -3.89
N ALA A 208 10.51 17.50 -3.86
CA ALA A 208 9.10 17.35 -3.50
C ALA A 208 8.32 16.43 -4.48
N PRO A 209 8.39 16.61 -5.81
CA PRO A 209 7.71 15.69 -6.75
C PRO A 209 8.26 14.26 -6.71
N THR A 210 9.58 14.09 -6.53
CA THR A 210 10.20 12.77 -6.39
C THR A 210 9.72 12.05 -5.14
N VAL A 211 9.60 12.75 -4.00
CA VAL A 211 9.05 12.17 -2.77
C VAL A 211 7.58 11.80 -2.95
N ALA A 212 6.79 12.61 -3.66
CA ALA A 212 5.41 12.28 -3.97
C ALA A 212 5.29 10.97 -4.76
N PHE A 213 6.17 10.77 -5.75
CA PHE A 213 6.27 9.51 -6.51
C PHE A 213 6.57 8.31 -5.61
N LEU A 214 7.56 8.43 -4.71
CA LEU A 214 7.99 7.34 -3.83
C LEU A 214 6.95 6.92 -2.78
N ILE A 215 6.07 7.84 -2.38
CA ILE A 215 5.00 7.58 -1.41
C ILE A 215 3.79 7.02 -2.13
N ILE A 216 3.34 7.65 -3.22
CA ILE A 216 2.07 7.28 -3.84
C ILE A 216 2.16 5.98 -4.65
N GLY A 217 3.32 5.69 -5.27
CA GLY A 217 3.49 4.51 -6.15
C GLY A 217 3.06 3.21 -5.48
N PRO A 218 3.63 2.83 -4.33
CA PRO A 218 3.28 1.59 -3.64
C PRO A 218 1.87 1.57 -3.02
N MET A 219 1.26 2.76 -2.82
CA MET A 219 -0.09 2.88 -2.24
C MET A 219 -1.18 2.80 -3.30
N VAL A 220 -0.96 3.43 -4.46
CA VAL A 220 -1.94 3.62 -5.51
C VAL A 220 -1.29 3.23 -6.84
N ASP A 221 -1.50 1.96 -7.19
CA ASP A 221 -1.06 1.37 -8.45
C ASP A 221 -2.23 0.65 -9.14
N ILE A 222 -2.10 0.37 -10.44
CA ILE A 222 -3.18 -0.22 -11.25
C ILE A 222 -3.57 -1.62 -10.75
N LYS A 223 -2.58 -2.46 -10.40
CA LYS A 223 -2.78 -3.85 -9.97
C LYS A 223 -3.54 -3.90 -8.62
N ASN A 224 -3.15 -3.05 -7.68
CA ASN A 224 -3.72 -2.88 -6.37
C ASN A 224 -5.12 -2.26 -6.47
N LEU A 225 -5.36 -1.24 -7.31
CA LEU A 225 -6.70 -0.69 -7.49
C LEU A 225 -7.70 -1.71 -8.06
N ILE A 226 -7.28 -2.54 -9.03
CA ILE A 226 -8.12 -3.62 -9.56
C ILE A 226 -8.47 -4.59 -8.42
N MET A 227 -7.49 -4.99 -7.62
CA MET A 227 -7.68 -5.87 -6.47
C MET A 227 -8.57 -5.26 -5.39
N MET A 228 -8.32 -4.01 -4.99
CA MET A 228 -9.11 -3.27 -4.02
C MET A 228 -10.55 -3.10 -4.48
N LYS A 229 -10.78 -2.82 -5.77
CA LYS A 229 -12.13 -2.70 -6.32
C LYS A 229 -12.87 -4.04 -6.28
N HIS A 230 -12.17 -5.17 -6.34
CA HIS A 230 -12.78 -6.48 -6.17
C HIS A 230 -13.23 -6.72 -4.71
N GLN A 231 -12.36 -6.39 -3.74
CA GLN A 231 -12.57 -6.77 -2.35
C GLN A 231 -13.30 -5.70 -1.50
N PHE A 232 -13.06 -4.42 -1.75
CA PHE A 232 -13.64 -3.31 -0.99
C PHE A 232 -14.75 -2.58 -1.76
N LYS A 233 -15.61 -1.86 -1.02
CA LYS A 233 -16.63 -0.98 -1.61
C LYS A 233 -15.95 0.14 -2.41
N THR A 234 -16.45 0.47 -3.59
CA THR A 234 -15.84 1.50 -4.47
C THR A 234 -15.75 2.87 -3.79
N ARG A 235 -16.70 3.21 -2.92
CA ARG A 235 -16.65 4.43 -2.10
C ARG A 235 -15.40 4.48 -1.21
N PHE A 236 -15.04 3.36 -0.59
CA PHE A 236 -13.85 3.27 0.23
C PHE A 236 -12.57 3.37 -0.61
N VAL A 237 -12.51 2.70 -1.77
CA VAL A 237 -11.34 2.81 -2.66
C VAL A 237 -11.10 4.27 -3.06
N GLY A 238 -12.16 5.00 -3.42
CA GLY A 238 -12.07 6.44 -3.72
C GLY A 238 -11.62 7.27 -2.52
N LEU A 239 -12.11 6.97 -1.32
CA LEU A 239 -11.69 7.64 -0.09
C LEU A 239 -10.22 7.36 0.25
N PHE A 240 -9.75 6.12 0.08
CA PHE A 240 -8.36 5.74 0.29
C PHE A 240 -7.44 6.49 -0.67
N VAL A 241 -7.71 6.42 -1.98
CA VAL A 241 -6.91 7.08 -3.02
C VAL A 241 -6.95 8.60 -2.85
N GLY A 242 -8.13 9.17 -2.61
CA GLY A 242 -8.30 10.61 -2.43
C GLY A 242 -7.55 11.13 -1.20
N THR A 243 -7.63 10.43 -0.07
CA THR A 243 -6.93 10.81 1.16
C THR A 243 -5.43 10.65 1.01
N ALA A 244 -4.96 9.50 0.49
CA ALA A 244 -3.53 9.27 0.27
C ALA A 244 -2.93 10.29 -0.69
N GLY A 245 -3.64 10.60 -1.78
CA GLY A 245 -3.22 11.61 -2.74
C GLY A 245 -3.19 13.01 -2.14
N LEU A 246 -4.25 13.43 -1.45
CA LEU A 246 -4.34 14.76 -0.84
C LEU A 246 -3.27 14.97 0.24
N VAL A 247 -3.06 14.00 1.12
CA VAL A 247 -2.01 14.07 2.15
C VAL A 247 -0.63 14.13 1.50
N THR A 248 -0.37 13.33 0.47
CA THR A 248 0.90 13.34 -0.26
C THR A 248 1.16 14.69 -0.89
N VAL A 249 0.17 15.30 -1.55
CA VAL A 249 0.28 16.64 -2.13
C VAL A 249 0.59 17.67 -1.05
N ILE A 250 -0.17 17.70 0.05
CA ILE A 250 0.04 18.66 1.14
C ILE A 250 1.44 18.50 1.73
N TYR A 251 1.86 17.27 2.02
CA TYR A 251 3.18 16.97 2.55
C TYR A 251 4.29 17.49 1.62
N CYS A 252 4.18 17.23 0.32
CA CYS A 252 5.17 17.66 -0.66
C CYS A 252 5.16 19.18 -0.89
N LEU A 253 4.00 19.85 -0.76
CA LEU A 253 3.94 21.30 -0.80
C LEU A 253 4.62 21.94 0.41
N VAL A 254 4.42 21.38 1.60
CA VAL A 254 5.15 21.83 2.80
C VAL A 254 6.65 21.64 2.60
N LEU A 255 7.09 20.50 2.06
CA LEU A 255 8.51 20.28 1.75
C LEU A 255 9.07 21.22 0.68
N GLY A 256 8.28 21.60 -0.32
CA GLY A 256 8.73 22.47 -1.41
C GLY A 256 8.75 23.96 -1.06
N VAL A 257 8.17 24.35 0.07
CA VAL A 257 8.24 25.72 0.62
C VAL A 257 9.47 25.90 1.52
N ILE A 258 10.03 24.80 2.03
CA ILE A 258 11.21 24.75 2.91
C ILE A 258 12.48 24.62 2.07
#